data_AF-K1KTU6-F1
#
_entry.id   AF-K1KTU6-F1
#
_cell.length_a   1.000
_cell.length_b   1.000
_cell.length_c   1.000
_cell.angle_alpha   90.00
_cell.angle_beta   90.00
_cell.angle_gamma   90.00
#
_symmetry.space_group_name_H-M   'P 1'
#
loop_
_entity.id
_entity.type
_entity.pdbx_description
1 polymer ?
#
loop_
_entity_poly.entity_id
_entity_poly.type
_entity_poly.pdbx_seq_one_letter_code
_entity_poly.pdbx_strand_id
1 'polypeptide(L)'
;MEPTIDTKPSYFHERIFNQLGFSENDITHQFPMFDNGVAVDVPRKFTYFEQEEKGIKINYPSLFGSHYTYGKNGINPGEEELKWGKHFYRIRLEKPYTFLKNGKEEIQRYSQPKKSSIFPFITPGVFNKYLTKEQIKTLVLVEGEFKAFKAWFEKSKLEGFESLEFLGIPSIHGFKGGGINGNLIHEDILKILIECQVENVVFLTDADTFIVKWEKEKELTTRLKAFSSAVTNFREEISNQVEQKQINKVYFMALRPEYNTNETKGLDDILISKPNDGKEIFSQLLKFNQAFDFFKTVDITENQFSKNLDKEFGLDHVENFYKRYGFSIGDKQFVYKNLVYEKQEEGLKKLGHKEAEKYVRIGITYFKHVKHIDRNGNESTSLEKWSKQEIKEDFKKISFIYF
;
A
#
# COMPACT_ATOMS: atom_id res chain seq x y z
N MET A 1 17.13 -31.93 39.12
CA MET A 1 17.17 -31.07 37.93
C MET A 1 15.80 -30.44 37.84
N GLU A 2 15.66 -29.17 38.21
CA GLU A 2 14.43 -28.44 37.98
C GLU A 2 14.24 -28.29 36.46
N PRO A 3 13.03 -28.50 35.92
CA PRO A 3 12.78 -28.28 34.52
C PRO A 3 12.90 -26.78 34.26
N THR A 4 13.93 -26.39 33.50
CA THR A 4 14.03 -25.06 32.91
C THR A 4 12.83 -24.90 31.97
N ILE A 5 11.80 -24.19 32.43
CA ILE A 5 10.70 -23.75 31.60
C ILE A 5 11.31 -22.74 30.63
N ASP A 6 11.43 -23.13 29.36
CA ASP A 6 11.84 -22.24 28.28
C ASP A 6 10.70 -21.25 28.03
N THR A 7 10.67 -20.16 28.81
CA THR A 7 9.65 -19.11 28.73
C THR A 7 9.94 -18.19 27.55
N LYS A 8 9.85 -18.72 26.33
CA LYS A 8 9.92 -17.88 25.15
C LYS A 8 8.71 -16.91 25.15
N PRO A 9 8.91 -15.59 25.01
CA PRO A 9 7.80 -14.63 24.98
C PRO A 9 6.84 -14.95 23.82
N SER A 10 5.54 -14.70 24.04
CA SER A 10 4.54 -14.87 22.98
C SER A 10 4.85 -13.95 21.80
N TYR A 11 4.39 -14.30 20.59
CA TYR A 11 4.58 -13.46 19.41
C TYR A 11 4.03 -12.03 19.62
N PHE A 12 2.92 -11.90 20.35
CA PHE A 12 2.38 -10.60 20.76
C PHE A 12 3.37 -9.83 21.63
N HIS A 13 3.87 -10.44 22.71
CA HIS A 13 4.79 -9.79 23.64
C HIS A 13 6.09 -9.37 22.93
N GLU A 14 6.65 -10.27 22.13
CA GLU A 14 7.86 -10.04 21.35
C GLU A 14 7.69 -8.88 20.36
N ARG A 15 6.57 -8.85 19.60
CA ARG A 15 6.37 -7.78 18.61
C ARG A 15 6.00 -6.45 19.24
N ILE A 16 5.04 -6.43 20.17
CA ILE A 16 4.44 -5.19 20.70
C ILE A 16 5.34 -4.53 21.73
N PHE A 17 5.88 -5.30 22.67
CA PHE A 17 6.63 -4.75 23.79
C PHE A 17 8.14 -4.76 23.52
N ASN A 18 8.71 -5.85 23.00
CA ASN A 18 10.17 -5.92 22.79
C ASN A 18 10.62 -5.18 21.52
N GLN A 19 9.97 -5.43 20.38
CA GLN A 19 10.39 -4.84 19.11
C GLN A 19 9.85 -3.42 18.90
N LEU A 20 8.54 -3.21 19.09
CA LEU A 20 7.92 -1.90 18.90
C LEU A 20 8.11 -0.98 20.12
N GLY A 21 8.47 -1.52 21.29
CA GLY A 21 8.79 -0.72 22.48
C GLY A 21 7.58 -0.05 23.12
N PHE A 22 6.38 -0.61 22.96
CA PHE A 22 5.17 -0.11 23.61
C PHE A 22 5.04 -0.67 25.03
N SER A 23 4.17 -0.06 25.83
CA SER A 23 3.62 -0.61 27.08
C SER A 23 2.12 -0.90 26.92
N GLU A 24 1.50 -1.57 27.90
CA GLU A 24 0.05 -1.81 27.90
C GLU A 24 -0.77 -0.52 27.87
N ASN A 25 -0.27 0.53 28.52
CA ASN A 25 -0.89 1.85 28.54
C ASN A 25 -0.75 2.55 27.17
N ASP A 26 0.36 2.33 26.46
CA ASP A 26 0.57 2.94 25.14
C ASP A 26 -0.37 2.35 24.08
N ILE A 27 -0.85 1.12 24.25
CA ILE A 27 -1.75 0.47 23.29
C ILE A 27 -3.22 0.57 23.69
N THR A 28 -3.53 1.14 24.86
CA THR A 28 -4.90 1.26 25.39
C THR A 28 -5.25 2.71 25.66
N HIS A 29 -6.23 3.22 24.93
CA HIS A 29 -6.66 4.61 25.01
C HIS A 29 -8.08 4.72 25.54
N GLN A 30 -8.37 5.82 26.23
CA GLN A 30 -9.74 6.16 26.61
C GLN A 30 -10.34 7.05 25.54
N PHE A 31 -11.45 6.61 24.97
CA PHE A 31 -12.23 7.42 24.05
C PHE A 31 -13.57 7.79 24.69
N PRO A 32 -14.07 9.03 24.48
CA PRO A 32 -15.42 9.37 24.87
C PRO A 32 -16.40 8.48 24.11
N MET A 33 -17.44 8.02 24.81
CA MET A 33 -18.56 7.36 24.13
C MET A 33 -19.48 8.41 23.54
N PHE A 34 -20.11 8.09 22.43
CA PHE A 34 -21.18 8.91 21.86
C PHE A 34 -22.49 8.13 21.83
N ASP A 35 -23.56 8.71 22.37
CA ASP A 35 -24.93 8.22 22.24
C ASP A 35 -25.74 9.26 21.45
N ASN A 36 -26.34 8.84 20.33
CA ASN A 36 -27.02 9.72 19.37
C ASN A 36 -26.24 11.00 18.99
N GLY A 37 -24.90 10.89 18.89
CA GLY A 37 -24.02 12.00 18.55
C GLY A 37 -23.64 12.92 19.72
N VAL A 38 -24.09 12.63 20.94
CA VAL A 38 -23.74 13.37 22.16
C VAL A 38 -22.71 12.59 22.95
N ALA A 39 -21.62 13.27 23.39
CA ALA A 39 -20.62 12.65 24.24
C ALA A 39 -21.23 12.24 25.59
N VAL A 40 -21.03 10.98 25.97
CA VAL A 40 -21.45 10.41 27.26
C VAL A 40 -20.22 10.29 28.14
N ASP A 41 -20.36 10.67 29.41
CA ASP A 41 -19.28 10.86 30.39
C ASP A 41 -18.69 9.53 30.94
N VAL A 42 -18.80 8.45 30.15
CA VAL A 42 -18.22 7.15 30.47
C VAL A 42 -17.13 6.85 29.42
N PRO A 43 -15.86 7.13 29.73
CA PRO A 43 -14.77 6.84 28.80
C PRO A 43 -14.67 5.33 28.57
N ARG A 44 -14.72 4.92 27.30
CA ARG A 44 -14.51 3.52 26.91
C ARG A 44 -13.02 3.30 26.66
N LYS A 45 -12.45 2.30 27.35
CA LYS A 45 -11.12 1.81 27.02
C LYS A 45 -11.16 1.08 25.67
N PHE A 46 -10.25 1.45 24.79
CA PHE A 46 -10.04 0.84 23.50
C PHE A 46 -8.58 0.39 23.39
N THR A 47 -8.39 -0.91 23.17
CA THR A 47 -7.06 -1.50 23.02
C THR A 47 -6.79 -1.74 21.54
N TYR A 48 -5.72 -1.16 21.01
CA TYR A 48 -5.36 -1.23 19.59
C TYR A 48 -4.80 -2.59 19.19
N PHE A 49 -4.04 -3.22 20.07
CA PHE A 49 -3.39 -4.50 19.82
C PHE A 49 -3.68 -5.48 20.95
N GLU A 50 -4.18 -6.66 20.60
CA GLU A 50 -4.50 -7.74 21.54
C GLU A 50 -3.78 -9.03 21.13
N GLN A 51 -3.38 -9.83 22.12
CA GLN A 51 -2.92 -11.19 21.85
C GLN A 51 -4.08 -12.02 21.31
N GLU A 52 -3.81 -12.78 20.24
CA GLU A 52 -4.79 -13.64 19.57
C GLU A 52 -4.14 -14.98 19.24
N GLU A 53 -4.90 -16.07 19.19
CA GLU A 53 -4.35 -17.42 18.98
C GLU A 53 -3.48 -17.53 17.72
N LYS A 54 -3.88 -16.84 16.65
CA LYS A 54 -3.19 -16.86 15.35
C LYS A 54 -2.11 -15.78 15.20
N GLY A 55 -1.94 -14.91 16.20
CA GLY A 55 -0.95 -13.84 16.19
C GLY A 55 -1.39 -12.60 16.97
N ILE A 56 -1.50 -11.46 16.29
CA ILE A 56 -1.83 -10.18 16.92
C ILE A 56 -3.10 -9.64 16.30
N LYS A 57 -4.13 -9.48 17.11
CA LYS A 57 -5.36 -8.81 16.70
C LYS A 57 -5.16 -7.30 16.75
N ILE A 58 -5.43 -6.65 15.63
CA ILE A 58 -5.34 -5.22 15.40
C ILE A 58 -6.77 -4.70 15.35
N ASN A 59 -7.18 -3.95 16.36
CA ASN A 59 -8.49 -3.33 16.45
C ASN A 59 -8.49 -1.97 15.75
N TYR A 60 -9.59 -1.66 15.07
CA TYR A 60 -9.75 -0.43 14.32
C TYR A 60 -10.84 0.45 14.96
N PRO A 61 -10.46 1.59 15.56
CA PRO A 61 -11.45 2.54 16.06
C PRO A 61 -12.02 3.34 14.88
N SER A 62 -13.32 3.60 14.94
CA SER A 62 -13.98 4.62 14.14
C SER A 62 -13.70 6.02 14.70
N LEU A 63 -14.08 7.05 13.97
CA LEU A 63 -13.99 8.45 14.42
C LEU A 63 -14.81 8.76 15.69
N PHE A 64 -15.67 7.84 16.13
CA PHE A 64 -16.49 7.97 17.34
C PHE A 64 -16.00 7.08 18.50
N GLY A 65 -14.80 6.48 18.38
CA GLY A 65 -14.18 5.69 19.45
C GLY A 65 -14.76 4.28 19.62
N SER A 66 -15.80 3.93 18.86
CA SER A 66 -16.33 2.58 18.74
C SER A 66 -15.57 1.79 17.68
N HIS A 67 -15.65 0.44 17.69
CA HIS A 67 -15.08 -0.36 16.61
C HIS A 67 -15.82 -0.11 15.30
N TYR A 68 -15.11 -0.08 14.17
CA TYR A 68 -15.78 -0.31 12.90
C TYR A 68 -16.55 -1.63 12.93
N THR A 69 -17.68 -1.68 12.24
CA THR A 69 -18.48 -2.91 12.15
C THR A 69 -18.64 -3.35 10.71
N TYR A 70 -18.80 -4.65 10.50
CA TYR A 70 -19.12 -5.25 9.21
C TYR A 70 -20.31 -6.21 9.35
N GLY A 71 -21.06 -6.40 8.27
CA GLY A 71 -22.18 -7.36 8.21
C GLY A 71 -23.58 -6.80 8.46
N LYS A 72 -23.74 -5.51 8.81
CA LYS A 72 -25.07 -4.84 8.85
C LYS A 72 -25.20 -3.86 7.69
N ASN A 73 -25.92 -4.28 6.64
CA ASN A 73 -26.34 -3.48 5.47
C ASN A 73 -25.25 -2.75 4.66
N GLY A 74 -24.42 -3.55 4.00
CA GLY A 74 -23.96 -3.28 2.63
C GLY A 74 -22.45 -3.38 2.46
N ILE A 75 -21.85 -4.46 1.95
CA ILE A 75 -22.21 -5.40 0.85
C ILE A 75 -21.14 -6.54 0.95
N ASN A 76 -21.32 -7.85 0.72
CA ASN A 76 -22.35 -8.68 0.05
C ASN A 76 -22.43 -10.14 0.64
N PRO A 77 -23.47 -10.94 0.32
CA PRO A 77 -24.11 -11.93 1.19
C PRO A 77 -23.70 -13.39 0.90
N GLY A 78 -24.19 -14.32 1.72
CA GLY A 78 -24.13 -15.76 1.46
C GLY A 78 -24.62 -16.65 2.61
N GLU A 79 -24.61 -16.17 3.84
CA GLU A 79 -25.08 -16.93 5.01
C GLU A 79 -25.72 -15.94 5.99
N GLU A 80 -26.87 -16.34 6.54
CA GLU A 80 -27.76 -15.69 7.52
C GLU A 80 -27.43 -14.23 7.89
N GLU A 81 -28.40 -13.34 7.62
CA GLU A 81 -28.40 -11.95 8.11
C GLU A 81 -27.97 -11.90 9.58
N LEU A 82 -26.73 -11.46 9.82
CA LEU A 82 -26.26 -11.27 11.18
C LEU A 82 -27.10 -10.15 11.80
N LYS A 83 -27.97 -10.52 12.74
CA LYS A 83 -28.86 -9.62 13.51
C LYS A 83 -28.12 -8.42 14.13
N TRP A 84 -26.80 -8.54 14.31
CA TRP A 84 -25.89 -7.52 14.83
C TRP A 84 -24.61 -7.47 14.00
N GLY A 85 -24.13 -6.26 13.66
CA GLY A 85 -22.84 -6.08 12.99
C GLY A 85 -21.69 -6.58 13.88
N LYS A 86 -20.68 -7.21 13.29
CA LYS A 86 -19.49 -7.70 14.00
C LYS A 86 -18.39 -6.63 13.99
N HIS A 87 -17.59 -6.55 15.04
CA HIS A 87 -16.45 -5.63 15.07
C HIS A 87 -15.41 -6.03 14.03
N PHE A 88 -14.97 -5.07 13.23
CA PHE A 88 -13.86 -5.24 12.30
C PHE A 88 -12.53 -5.21 13.06
N TYR A 89 -11.64 -6.10 12.65
CA TYR A 89 -10.26 -6.19 13.09
C TYR A 89 -9.44 -6.87 11.98
N ARG A 90 -8.12 -6.78 12.08
CA ARG A 90 -7.20 -7.62 11.29
C ARG A 90 -6.35 -8.43 12.22
N ILE A 91 -5.85 -9.57 11.77
CA ILE A 91 -4.88 -10.37 12.51
C ILE A 91 -3.57 -10.33 11.74
N ARG A 92 -2.51 -9.78 12.35
CA ARG A 92 -1.15 -10.05 11.89
C ARG A 92 -0.81 -11.49 12.30
N LEU A 93 -0.63 -12.36 11.32
CA LEU A 93 -0.35 -13.78 11.56
C LEU A 93 1.06 -13.95 12.12
N GLU A 94 1.20 -14.74 13.18
CA GLU A 94 2.51 -15.19 13.68
C GLU A 94 3.20 -16.07 12.62
N LYS A 95 2.43 -16.97 12.02
CA LYS A 95 2.86 -17.87 10.95
C LYS A 95 2.12 -17.50 9.66
N PRO A 96 2.73 -16.69 8.77
CA PRO A 96 2.17 -16.42 7.45
C PRO A 96 1.95 -17.73 6.69
N TYR A 97 0.85 -17.83 5.94
CA TYR A 97 0.63 -18.99 5.08
C TYR A 97 0.95 -18.64 3.62
N THR A 98 1.57 -19.58 2.93
CA THR A 98 1.80 -19.50 1.48
C THR A 98 0.65 -20.19 0.76
N PHE A 99 0.16 -19.58 -0.31
CA PHE A 99 -0.91 -20.14 -1.14
C PHE A 99 -0.66 -19.83 -2.61
N LEU A 100 -1.17 -20.66 -3.51
CA LEU A 100 -1.10 -20.41 -4.95
C LEU A 100 -2.27 -19.53 -5.40
N LYS A 101 -1.96 -18.42 -6.06
CA LYS A 101 -2.92 -17.55 -6.73
C LYS A 101 -2.46 -17.33 -8.16
N ASN A 102 -3.29 -17.74 -9.13
CA ASN A 102 -2.97 -17.64 -10.56
C ASN A 102 -1.60 -18.28 -10.92
N GLY A 103 -1.29 -19.43 -10.32
CA GLY A 103 -0.03 -20.15 -10.54
C GLY A 103 1.21 -19.53 -9.87
N LYS A 104 1.03 -18.50 -9.01
CA LYS A 104 2.12 -17.87 -8.25
C LYS A 104 1.95 -18.09 -6.77
N GLU A 105 3.04 -18.35 -6.08
CA GLU A 105 3.08 -18.36 -4.63
C GLU A 105 2.90 -16.94 -4.08
N GLU A 106 1.87 -16.77 -3.26
CA GLU A 106 1.56 -15.56 -2.51
C GLU A 106 1.68 -15.88 -1.02
N ILE A 107 2.16 -14.92 -0.23
CA ILE A 107 2.30 -15.07 1.23
C ILE A 107 1.27 -14.18 1.91
N GLN A 108 0.30 -14.76 2.61
CA GLN A 108 -0.62 -13.99 3.43
C GLN A 108 -0.01 -13.71 4.81
N ARG A 109 0.27 -12.44 5.09
CA ARG A 109 0.78 -11.99 6.41
C ARG A 109 -0.32 -11.47 7.34
N TYR A 110 -1.45 -11.06 6.77
CA TYR A 110 -2.58 -10.52 7.50
C TYR A 110 -3.86 -11.24 7.11
N SER A 111 -4.66 -11.60 8.11
CA SER A 111 -6.03 -12.06 7.92
C SER A 111 -7.01 -10.94 8.28
N GLN A 112 -8.15 -10.90 7.60
CA GLN A 112 -9.26 -10.02 7.95
C GLN A 112 -10.58 -10.77 7.76
N PRO A 113 -11.67 -10.34 8.40
CA PRO A 113 -12.96 -10.97 8.21
C PRO A 113 -13.36 -11.05 6.74
N LYS A 114 -13.81 -12.23 6.31
CA LYS A 114 -14.28 -12.44 4.93
C LYS A 114 -15.42 -11.48 4.62
N LYS A 115 -15.42 -10.95 3.39
CA LYS A 115 -16.46 -10.04 2.88
C LYS A 115 -16.58 -8.73 3.67
N SER A 116 -15.58 -8.37 4.48
CA SER A 116 -15.50 -7.04 5.08
C SER A 116 -14.94 -6.04 4.07
N SER A 117 -15.33 -4.79 4.24
CA SER A 117 -14.62 -3.64 3.65
C SER A 117 -13.22 -3.51 4.27
N ILE A 118 -12.44 -2.61 3.67
CA ILE A 118 -11.17 -2.14 4.21
C ILE A 118 -11.45 -0.81 4.91
N PHE A 119 -10.89 -0.63 6.10
CA PHE A 119 -11.06 0.57 6.92
C PHE A 119 -9.70 1.24 7.16
N PRO A 120 -9.63 2.58 7.29
CA PRO A 120 -8.43 3.26 7.74
C PRO A 120 -8.16 2.95 9.22
N PHE A 121 -6.88 2.85 9.57
CA PHE A 121 -6.43 2.70 10.94
C PHE A 121 -6.19 4.08 11.55
N ILE A 122 -7.15 4.55 12.36
CA ILE A 122 -7.11 5.86 13.00
C ILE A 122 -6.23 5.79 14.26
N THR A 123 -5.12 6.53 14.25
CA THR A 123 -4.23 6.64 15.42
C THR A 123 -4.86 7.54 16.50
N PRO A 124 -4.40 7.44 17.76
CA PRO A 124 -4.95 8.26 18.84
C PRO A 124 -4.83 9.77 18.58
N GLY A 125 -3.75 10.23 17.93
CA GLY A 125 -3.55 11.64 17.62
C GLY A 125 -4.58 12.17 16.61
N VAL A 126 -4.81 11.44 15.51
CA VAL A 126 -5.88 11.75 14.55
C VAL A 126 -7.24 11.75 15.23
N PHE A 127 -7.53 10.75 16.07
CA PHE A 127 -8.79 10.68 16.80
C PHE A 127 -9.01 11.92 17.69
N ASN A 128 -8.02 12.27 18.50
CA ASN A 128 -8.11 13.40 19.45
C ASN A 128 -8.32 14.72 18.71
N LYS A 129 -7.63 14.93 17.60
CA LYS A 129 -7.81 16.14 16.79
C LYS A 129 -9.14 16.20 16.08
N TYR A 130 -9.62 15.08 15.56
CA TYR A 130 -10.95 15.02 14.98
C TYR A 130 -12.05 15.34 16.00
N LEU A 131 -11.90 14.79 17.21
CA LEU A 131 -12.81 15.02 18.32
C LEU A 131 -12.85 16.50 18.74
N THR A 132 -11.68 17.12 18.87
CA THR A 132 -11.51 18.51 19.33
C THR A 132 -11.63 19.53 18.20
N LYS A 133 -11.76 19.08 16.95
CA LYS A 133 -11.74 19.92 15.73
C LYS A 133 -10.46 20.73 15.62
N GLU A 134 -9.35 20.18 16.12
CA GLU A 134 -8.04 20.80 16.02
C GLU A 134 -7.47 20.64 14.60
N GLN A 135 -6.75 21.67 14.17
CA GLN A 135 -6.13 21.67 12.86
C GLN A 135 -4.99 20.65 12.76
N ILE A 136 -4.91 19.98 11.60
CA ILE A 136 -3.76 19.15 11.22
C ILE A 136 -3.02 19.85 10.08
N LYS A 137 -1.80 20.35 10.36
CA LYS A 137 -0.97 20.94 9.29
C LYS A 137 -0.54 19.90 8.28
N THR A 138 -0.17 18.70 8.72
CA THR A 138 0.23 17.63 7.82
C THR A 138 -0.33 16.29 8.27
N LEU A 139 -1.13 15.66 7.42
CA LEU A 139 -1.62 14.31 7.61
C LEU A 139 -0.83 13.35 6.72
N VAL A 140 -0.21 12.34 7.33
CA VAL A 140 0.57 11.32 6.64
C VAL A 140 -0.24 10.02 6.61
N LEU A 141 -0.62 9.58 5.41
CA LEU A 141 -1.20 8.26 5.19
C LEU A 141 -0.07 7.26 4.98
N VAL A 142 0.05 6.29 5.89
CA VAL A 142 1.16 5.33 5.93
C VAL A 142 0.66 3.92 5.60
N GLU A 143 1.35 3.22 4.71
CA GLU A 143 1.04 1.81 4.41
C GLU A 143 1.38 0.88 5.59
N GLY A 144 0.39 0.62 6.45
CA GLY A 144 0.46 -0.35 7.55
C GLY A 144 0.15 0.24 8.93
N GLU A 145 -0.53 -0.56 9.75
CA GLU A 145 -1.04 -0.16 11.08
C GLU A 145 0.07 0.05 12.10
N PHE A 146 1.02 -0.90 12.19
CA PHE A 146 2.15 -0.77 13.12
C PHE A 146 3.02 0.43 12.81
N LYS A 147 3.21 0.76 11.53
CA LYS A 147 3.97 1.93 11.10
C LYS A 147 3.29 3.23 11.52
N ALA A 148 2.00 3.37 11.23
CA ALA A 148 1.24 4.54 11.63
C ALA A 148 1.23 4.71 13.15
N PHE A 149 1.01 3.63 13.91
CA PHE A 149 1.00 3.67 15.36
C PHE A 149 2.37 4.00 15.95
N LYS A 150 3.44 3.35 15.46
CA LYS A 150 4.82 3.62 15.90
C LYS A 150 5.23 5.07 15.59
N ALA A 151 4.89 5.57 14.40
CA ALA A 151 5.17 6.95 14.03
C ALA A 151 4.44 7.94 14.93
N TRP A 152 3.15 7.73 15.18
CA TRP A 152 2.39 8.53 16.13
C TRP A 152 3.00 8.49 17.55
N PHE A 153 3.36 7.29 18.03
CA PHE A 153 3.94 7.09 19.35
C PHE A 153 5.31 7.76 19.52
N GLU A 154 6.22 7.62 18.55
CA GLU A 154 7.51 8.32 18.64
C GLU A 154 7.34 9.83 18.50
N LYS A 155 6.40 10.28 17.66
CA LYS A 155 6.06 11.69 17.50
C LYS A 155 5.44 12.30 18.75
N SER A 156 4.69 11.54 19.56
CA SER A 156 4.06 12.06 20.77
C SER A 156 5.06 12.36 21.89
N LYS A 157 6.26 11.77 21.83
CA LYS A 157 7.37 12.03 22.77
C LYS A 157 8.18 13.28 22.43
N LEU A 158 7.90 13.93 21.31
CA LEU A 158 8.70 15.03 20.77
C LEU A 158 7.87 16.31 20.71
N GLU A 159 8.41 17.37 21.30
CA GLU A 159 7.85 18.72 21.20
C GLU A 159 8.05 19.30 19.79
N GLY A 160 7.10 20.12 19.33
CA GLY A 160 7.16 20.84 18.07
C GLY A 160 6.63 20.08 16.85
N PHE A 161 6.09 18.87 17.07
CA PHE A 161 5.47 18.03 16.05
C PHE A 161 3.98 17.80 16.33
N GLU A 162 3.34 18.67 17.09
CA GLU A 162 1.92 18.60 17.42
C GLU A 162 1.06 18.75 16.17
N SER A 163 1.52 19.44 15.13
CA SER A 163 0.77 19.67 13.89
C SER A 163 0.87 18.53 12.86
N LEU A 164 1.66 17.48 13.13
CA LEU A 164 1.86 16.32 12.28
C LEU A 164 1.05 15.13 12.80
N GLU A 165 0.27 14.47 11.95
CA GLU A 165 -0.49 13.28 12.34
C GLU A 165 -0.37 12.14 11.34
N PHE A 166 -0.59 10.92 11.82
CA PHE A 166 -0.43 9.69 11.04
C PHE A 166 -1.73 8.89 10.98
N LEU A 167 -2.09 8.42 9.79
CA LEU A 167 -3.22 7.52 9.56
C LEU A 167 -2.70 6.27 8.84
N GLY A 168 -3.04 5.09 9.35
CA GLY A 168 -2.63 3.84 8.71
C GLY A 168 -3.61 3.41 7.62
N ILE A 169 -3.09 2.90 6.51
CA ILE A 169 -3.89 2.20 5.49
C ILE A 169 -3.40 0.75 5.32
N PRO A 170 -4.31 -0.24 5.16
CA PRO A 170 -3.96 -1.67 5.09
C PRO A 170 -3.05 -2.11 3.93
N SER A 171 -3.00 -1.31 2.87
CA SER A 171 -2.22 -1.52 1.64
C SER A 171 -2.14 -0.19 0.88
N ILE A 172 -1.36 -0.13 -0.20
CA ILE A 172 -1.31 1.03 -1.11
C ILE A 172 -2.66 1.44 -1.70
N HIS A 173 -3.67 0.56 -1.71
CA HIS A 173 -5.03 0.88 -2.15
C HIS A 173 -6.02 0.96 -0.97
N GLY A 174 -5.52 0.84 0.25
CA GLY A 174 -6.31 0.71 1.47
C GLY A 174 -7.02 1.99 1.92
N PHE A 175 -6.85 3.09 1.18
CA PHE A 175 -7.57 4.35 1.40
C PHE A 175 -9.00 4.33 0.85
N LYS A 176 -9.40 3.31 0.09
CA LYS A 176 -10.74 3.20 -0.50
C LYS A 176 -11.74 2.53 0.45
N GLY A 177 -12.97 3.04 0.50
CA GLY A 177 -14.07 2.50 1.30
C GLY A 177 -14.90 1.47 0.52
N GLY A 178 -15.08 0.27 1.08
CA GLY A 178 -15.83 -0.84 0.46
C GLY A 178 -17.36 -0.69 0.46
N GLY A 179 -17.89 0.49 0.11
CA GLY A 179 -19.34 0.72 -0.05
C GLY A 179 -19.86 0.34 -1.44
N ILE A 180 -21.10 0.72 -1.77
CA ILE A 180 -21.79 0.46 -3.06
C ILE A 180 -20.94 0.84 -4.29
N ASN A 181 -20.06 1.83 -4.13
CA ASN A 181 -19.17 2.30 -5.19
C ASN A 181 -17.73 1.80 -5.10
N GLY A 182 -17.32 1.05 -4.06
CA GLY A 182 -16.08 0.25 -3.87
C GLY A 182 -14.71 0.87 -4.20
N ASN A 183 -14.70 2.02 -4.85
CA ASN A 183 -13.60 2.62 -5.58
C ASN A 183 -13.30 4.03 -5.08
N LEU A 184 -14.15 4.60 -4.22
CA LEU A 184 -13.98 5.93 -3.67
C LEU A 184 -13.15 5.90 -2.39
N ILE A 185 -12.48 7.01 -2.08
CA ILE A 185 -11.82 7.21 -0.79
C ILE A 185 -12.79 6.99 0.38
N HIS A 186 -12.27 6.42 1.46
CA HIS A 186 -13.06 6.11 2.63
C HIS A 186 -13.61 7.39 3.30
N GLU A 187 -14.89 7.39 3.66
CA GLU A 187 -15.60 8.56 4.19
C GLU A 187 -14.91 9.17 5.40
N ASP A 188 -14.42 8.35 6.33
CA ASP A 188 -13.72 8.86 7.51
C ASP A 188 -12.40 9.55 7.18
N ILE A 189 -11.70 9.16 6.10
CA ILE A 189 -10.51 9.91 5.65
C ILE A 189 -10.96 11.30 5.17
N LEU A 190 -12.03 11.39 4.36
CA LEU A 190 -12.58 12.67 3.92
C LEU A 190 -13.03 13.55 5.10
N LYS A 191 -13.72 12.96 6.09
CA LYS A 191 -14.12 13.66 7.31
C LYS A 191 -12.93 14.22 8.06
N ILE A 192 -11.84 13.46 8.21
CA ILE A 192 -10.61 13.98 8.83
C ILE A 192 -10.06 15.16 8.04
N LEU A 193 -9.97 15.04 6.71
CA LEU A 193 -9.44 16.10 5.85
C LEU A 193 -10.24 17.42 6.01
N ILE A 194 -11.57 17.32 6.07
CA ILE A 194 -12.47 18.47 6.14
C ILE A 194 -12.55 19.02 7.58
N GLU A 195 -12.86 18.18 8.55
CA GLU A 195 -13.17 18.60 9.93
C GLU A 195 -11.93 19.02 10.71
N CYS A 196 -10.77 18.45 10.39
CA CYS A 196 -9.48 18.84 10.97
C CYS A 196 -8.74 19.87 10.09
N GLN A 197 -9.39 20.41 9.06
CA GLN A 197 -8.85 21.42 8.15
C GLN A 197 -7.42 21.10 7.71
N VAL A 198 -7.23 19.91 7.15
CA VAL A 198 -5.90 19.38 6.83
C VAL A 198 -5.24 20.24 5.74
N GLU A 199 -4.12 20.89 6.06
CA GLU A 199 -3.44 21.77 5.09
C GLU A 199 -2.63 20.99 4.05
N ASN A 200 -1.90 19.96 4.48
CA ASN A 200 -0.99 19.21 3.63
C ASN A 200 -1.21 17.70 3.82
N VAL A 201 -1.13 16.96 2.73
CA VAL A 201 -1.31 15.51 2.74
C VAL A 201 -0.09 14.82 2.17
N VAL A 202 0.41 13.81 2.88
CA VAL A 202 1.51 12.95 2.43
C VAL A 202 1.00 11.53 2.29
N PHE A 203 1.18 10.92 1.13
CA PHE A 203 1.02 9.49 0.95
C PHE A 203 2.40 8.82 1.02
N LEU A 204 2.64 8.07 2.10
CA LEU A 204 3.94 7.46 2.41
C LEU A 204 3.94 5.94 2.20
N THR A 205 4.91 5.44 1.41
CA THR A 205 5.15 4.02 1.15
C THR A 205 6.55 3.53 1.56
N ASP A 206 6.73 2.22 1.56
CA ASP A 206 7.96 1.54 1.98
C ASP A 206 9.13 1.72 1.01
N ALA A 207 10.33 1.35 1.47
CA ALA A 207 11.56 1.42 0.68
C ALA A 207 11.57 0.52 -0.56
N ASP A 208 10.66 -0.48 -0.63
CA ASP A 208 10.55 -1.39 -1.78
C ASP A 208 9.72 -0.83 -2.94
N THR A 209 9.22 0.40 -2.81
CA THR A 209 8.46 1.12 -3.82
C THR A 209 9.23 1.22 -5.13
N PHE A 210 10.50 1.63 -5.06
CA PHE A 210 11.37 1.86 -6.22
C PHE A 210 12.37 0.71 -6.44
N ILE A 211 12.01 -0.52 -6.06
CA ILE A 211 12.88 -1.69 -6.22
C ILE A 211 12.38 -2.57 -7.36
N VAL A 212 13.27 -2.82 -8.32
CA VAL A 212 13.07 -3.81 -9.39
C VAL A 212 13.90 -5.04 -9.09
N LYS A 213 13.21 -6.18 -8.95
CA LYS A 213 13.84 -7.51 -8.92
C LYS A 213 13.71 -8.11 -10.31
N TRP A 214 14.85 -8.34 -10.96
CA TRP A 214 14.89 -8.98 -12.27
C TRP A 214 14.39 -10.43 -12.15
N GLU A 215 13.57 -10.83 -13.12
CA GLU A 215 13.09 -12.19 -13.28
C GLU A 215 12.91 -12.43 -14.78
N LYS A 216 13.35 -13.60 -15.27
CA LYS A 216 13.31 -13.93 -16.70
C LYS A 216 11.87 -13.84 -17.22
N GLU A 217 11.69 -13.25 -18.42
CA GLU A 217 10.42 -13.14 -19.14
C GLU A 217 9.30 -12.34 -18.42
N LYS A 218 9.55 -11.84 -17.20
CA LYS A 218 8.57 -11.09 -16.42
C LYS A 218 8.55 -9.62 -16.82
N GLU A 219 7.34 -9.08 -16.93
CA GLU A 219 7.11 -7.63 -17.10
C GLU A 219 7.57 -6.87 -15.85
N LEU A 220 8.74 -6.22 -15.95
CA LEU A 220 9.38 -5.55 -14.81
C LEU A 220 8.66 -4.26 -14.39
N THR A 221 7.84 -3.67 -15.26
CA THR A 221 7.07 -2.45 -14.92
C THR A 221 5.84 -2.71 -14.06
N THR A 222 5.37 -3.96 -13.95
CA THR A 222 4.08 -4.30 -13.31
C THR A 222 3.96 -3.74 -11.89
N ARG A 223 4.97 -3.98 -11.06
CA ARG A 223 4.96 -3.56 -9.64
C ARG A 223 5.02 -2.05 -9.50
N LEU A 224 5.92 -1.41 -10.25
CA LEU A 224 6.08 0.06 -10.25
C LEU A 224 4.80 0.74 -10.74
N LYS A 225 4.16 0.18 -11.76
CA LYS A 225 2.86 0.66 -12.26
C LYS A 225 1.78 0.54 -11.19
N ALA A 226 1.76 -0.54 -10.41
CA ALA A 226 0.80 -0.67 -9.30
C ALA A 226 0.97 0.47 -8.27
N PHE A 227 2.20 0.81 -7.88
CA PHE A 227 2.47 1.97 -7.02
C PHE A 227 2.10 3.30 -7.68
N SER A 228 2.55 3.57 -8.91
CA SER A 228 2.21 4.81 -9.65
C SER A 228 0.69 4.99 -9.78
N SER A 229 -0.03 3.92 -10.11
CA SER A 229 -1.50 3.93 -10.18
C SER A 229 -2.15 4.12 -8.82
N ALA A 230 -1.62 3.54 -7.74
CA ALA A 230 -2.13 3.76 -6.39
C ALA A 230 -2.07 5.24 -5.99
N VAL A 231 -0.93 5.89 -6.24
CA VAL A 231 -0.69 7.30 -5.95
C VAL A 231 -1.57 8.20 -6.84
N THR A 232 -1.70 7.86 -8.12
CA THR A 232 -2.58 8.58 -9.05
C THR A 232 -4.02 8.54 -8.58
N ASN A 233 -4.53 7.33 -8.31
CA ASN A 233 -5.89 7.16 -7.81
C ASN A 233 -6.10 7.91 -6.50
N PHE A 234 -5.15 7.84 -5.56
CA PHE A 234 -5.25 8.59 -4.30
C PHE A 234 -5.42 10.09 -4.53
N ARG A 235 -4.58 10.68 -5.40
CA ARG A 235 -4.63 12.11 -5.70
C ARG A 235 -5.91 12.51 -6.42
N GLU A 236 -6.44 11.65 -7.30
CA GLU A 236 -7.73 11.84 -7.96
C GLU A 236 -8.88 11.86 -6.94
N GLU A 237 -8.86 10.96 -5.95
CA GLU A 237 -9.93 10.90 -4.93
C GLU A 237 -10.02 12.15 -4.03
N ILE A 238 -8.91 12.88 -3.87
CA ILE A 238 -8.87 14.14 -3.10
C ILE A 238 -8.82 15.38 -4.01
N SER A 239 -9.10 15.25 -5.31
CA SER A 239 -8.99 16.36 -6.26
C SER A 239 -9.87 17.53 -5.90
N ASN A 240 -11.11 17.25 -5.49
CA ASN A 240 -12.06 18.29 -5.07
C ASN A 240 -11.51 19.14 -3.92
N GLN A 241 -10.89 18.51 -2.91
CA GLN A 241 -10.30 19.23 -1.77
C GLN A 241 -9.12 20.11 -2.21
N VAL A 242 -8.31 19.66 -3.17
CA VAL A 242 -7.19 20.46 -3.70
C VAL A 242 -7.69 21.61 -4.57
N GLU A 243 -8.65 21.36 -5.48
CA GLU A 243 -9.22 22.38 -6.38
C GLU A 243 -9.96 23.48 -5.61
N GLN A 244 -10.63 23.10 -4.52
CA GLN A 244 -11.28 24.04 -3.60
C GLN A 244 -10.31 24.72 -2.63
N LYS A 245 -9.00 24.47 -2.75
CA LYS A 245 -7.94 25.01 -1.88
C LYS A 245 -8.14 24.69 -0.39
N GLN A 246 -8.80 23.58 -0.08
CA GLN A 246 -8.87 23.05 1.29
C GLN A 246 -7.56 22.37 1.66
N ILE A 247 -6.93 21.69 0.67
CA ILE A 247 -5.60 21.12 0.79
C ILE A 247 -4.64 21.95 -0.07
N ASN A 248 -3.61 22.49 0.56
CA ASN A 248 -2.59 23.33 -0.08
C ASN A 248 -1.57 22.51 -0.85
N LYS A 249 -1.15 21.37 -0.28
CA LYS A 249 -0.11 20.52 -0.86
C LYS A 249 -0.42 19.05 -0.71
N VAL A 250 -0.09 18.30 -1.76
CA VAL A 250 -0.12 16.84 -1.75
C VAL A 250 1.22 16.29 -2.22
N TYR A 251 1.82 15.45 -1.41
CA TYR A 251 3.09 14.79 -1.72
C TYR A 251 2.94 13.28 -1.72
N PHE A 252 3.61 12.65 -2.67
CA PHE A 252 3.96 11.25 -2.56
C PHE A 252 5.38 11.15 -1.99
N MET A 253 5.54 10.34 -0.96
CA MET A 253 6.84 10.03 -0.37
C MET A 253 7.02 8.52 -0.31
N ALA A 254 8.25 8.07 -0.54
CA ALA A 254 8.67 6.71 -0.23
C ALA A 254 9.94 6.77 0.58
N LEU A 255 10.14 5.80 1.48
CA LEU A 255 11.46 5.61 2.06
C LEU A 255 12.50 5.38 0.96
N ARG A 256 13.70 5.92 1.14
CA ARG A 256 14.71 5.78 0.09
C ARG A 256 15.11 4.30 -0.10
N PRO A 257 15.45 3.88 -1.33
CA PRO A 257 15.77 2.48 -1.65
C PRO A 257 16.92 1.88 -0.83
N GLU A 258 17.85 2.70 -0.32
CA GLU A 258 18.97 2.27 0.51
C GLU A 258 18.49 1.65 1.83
N TYR A 259 17.29 2.02 2.29
CA TYR A 259 16.66 1.43 3.47
C TYR A 259 15.98 0.09 3.17
N ASN A 260 15.86 -0.35 1.90
CA ASN A 260 15.26 -1.66 1.58
C ASN A 260 16.21 -2.83 1.94
N THR A 261 16.42 -3.02 3.25
CA THR A 261 17.18 -4.10 3.87
C THR A 261 16.23 -5.06 4.59
N ASN A 262 16.76 -6.15 5.15
CA ASN A 262 15.96 -7.05 5.98
C ASN A 262 15.52 -6.41 7.30
N GLU A 263 16.16 -5.33 7.72
CA GLU A 263 16.01 -4.72 9.04
C GLU A 263 15.28 -3.38 9.02
N THR A 264 15.23 -2.66 7.89
CA THR A 264 14.82 -1.24 7.85
C THR A 264 13.83 -0.90 6.74
N LYS A 265 12.78 -1.69 6.51
CA LYS A 265 11.97 -1.53 5.30
C LYS A 265 10.84 -0.49 5.42
N GLY A 266 10.23 -0.43 6.60
CA GLY A 266 9.11 0.45 6.94
C GLY A 266 9.50 1.65 7.79
N LEU A 267 8.57 2.58 7.96
CA LEU A 267 8.76 3.72 8.86
C LEU A 267 8.96 3.29 10.32
N ASP A 268 8.25 2.24 10.77
CA ASP A 268 8.48 1.64 12.09
C ASP A 268 9.91 1.15 12.24
N ASP A 269 10.40 0.41 11.25
CA ASP A 269 11.75 -0.16 11.29
C ASP A 269 12.84 0.93 11.35
N ILE A 270 12.68 2.03 10.61
CA ILE A 270 13.63 3.16 10.67
C ILE A 270 13.56 3.86 12.03
N LEU A 271 12.36 4.09 12.57
CA LEU A 271 12.21 4.70 13.90
C LEU A 271 12.78 3.80 15.02
N ILE A 272 12.78 2.48 14.83
CA ILE A 272 13.39 1.52 15.78
C ILE A 272 14.91 1.51 15.63
N SER A 273 15.42 1.40 14.40
CA SER A 273 16.87 1.30 14.14
C SER A 273 17.62 2.61 14.35
N LYS A 274 16.93 3.75 14.27
CA LYS A 274 17.49 5.10 14.40
C LYS A 274 16.68 5.96 15.39
N PRO A 275 16.62 5.59 16.67
CA PRO A 275 15.75 6.26 17.66
C PRO A 275 16.11 7.75 17.87
N ASN A 276 17.38 8.11 17.67
CA ASN A 276 17.85 9.50 17.81
C ASN A 276 17.53 10.38 16.59
N ASP A 277 17.16 9.78 15.45
CA ASP A 277 16.88 10.51 14.21
C ASP A 277 15.40 10.93 14.10
N GLY A 278 14.54 10.56 15.07
CA GLY A 278 13.09 10.80 15.02
C GLY A 278 12.72 12.26 14.74
N LYS A 279 13.39 13.23 15.39
CA LYS A 279 13.17 14.66 15.12
C LYS A 279 13.47 15.02 13.67
N GLU A 280 14.57 14.52 13.12
CA GLU A 280 14.95 14.81 11.75
C GLU A 280 13.97 14.18 10.77
N ILE A 281 13.62 12.90 10.97
CA ILE A 281 12.63 12.16 10.17
C ILE A 281 11.30 12.93 10.12
N PHE A 282 10.76 13.33 11.26
CA PHE A 282 9.50 14.08 11.30
C PHE A 282 9.62 15.49 10.74
N SER A 283 10.78 16.14 10.87
CA SER A 283 11.01 17.44 10.26
C SER A 283 10.96 17.37 8.73
N GLN A 284 11.44 16.28 8.13
CA GLN A 284 11.39 16.07 6.69
C GLN A 284 9.96 15.85 6.19
N LEU A 285 9.08 15.25 7.01
CA LEU A 285 7.64 15.12 6.67
C LEU A 285 6.88 16.46 6.72
N LEU A 286 7.40 17.45 7.45
CA LEU A 286 6.84 18.81 7.51
C LEU A 286 7.45 19.79 6.50
N LYS A 287 8.60 19.43 5.91
CA LYS A 287 9.32 20.21 4.91
C LYS A 287 8.95 19.68 3.53
N PHE A 288 8.81 20.57 2.55
CA PHE A 288 8.27 20.21 1.23
C PHE A 288 9.12 20.69 0.04
N ASN A 289 10.36 21.13 0.31
CA ASN A 289 11.19 21.83 -0.68
C ASN A 289 12.69 21.49 -0.64
N GLN A 290 13.09 20.36 -0.03
CA GLN A 290 14.51 20.03 0.15
C GLN A 290 14.83 18.58 -0.25
N ALA A 291 16.11 18.33 -0.54
CA ALA A 291 16.63 16.96 -0.62
C ALA A 291 16.56 16.34 0.79
N PHE A 292 15.89 15.20 0.91
CA PHE A 292 15.64 14.53 2.17
C PHE A 292 16.49 13.27 2.31
N ASP A 293 17.07 13.04 3.48
CA ASP A 293 17.93 11.88 3.73
C ASP A 293 17.13 10.58 3.89
N PHE A 294 15.88 10.67 4.33
CA PHE A 294 15.05 9.49 4.62
C PHE A 294 14.05 9.18 3.51
N PHE A 295 13.59 10.22 2.81
CA PHE A 295 12.50 10.10 1.85
C PHE A 295 12.92 10.50 0.44
N LYS A 296 12.38 9.76 -0.53
CA LYS A 296 12.22 10.25 -1.89
C LYS A 296 10.84 10.88 -2.01
N THR A 297 10.78 12.12 -2.48
CA THR A 297 9.55 12.93 -2.51
C THR A 297 9.18 13.34 -3.92
N VAL A 298 7.89 13.33 -4.23
CA VAL A 298 7.30 13.80 -5.49
C VAL A 298 6.13 14.71 -5.16
N ASP A 299 6.18 15.96 -5.64
CA ASP A 299 5.04 16.88 -5.55
C ASP A 299 3.94 16.42 -6.53
N ILE A 300 2.77 16.13 -6.00
CA ILE A 300 1.59 15.73 -6.77
C ILE A 300 0.43 16.70 -6.57
N THR A 301 0.72 17.94 -6.19
CA THR A 301 -0.28 18.98 -5.95
C THR A 301 -0.98 19.40 -7.24
N GLU A 302 -0.23 19.57 -8.35
CA GLU A 302 -0.77 20.10 -9.61
C GLU A 302 -1.45 19.03 -10.47
N ASN A 303 -2.44 19.41 -11.29
CA ASN A 303 -3.25 18.48 -12.07
C ASN A 303 -2.48 17.65 -13.13
N GLN A 304 -1.28 18.06 -13.55
CA GLN A 304 -0.45 17.32 -14.51
C GLN A 304 0.58 16.40 -13.85
N PHE A 305 0.40 16.07 -12.56
CA PHE A 305 1.37 15.30 -11.78
C PHE A 305 1.66 13.89 -12.33
N SER A 306 0.70 13.25 -13.01
CA SER A 306 0.80 11.84 -13.44
C SER A 306 1.99 11.57 -14.37
N LYS A 307 2.30 12.48 -15.29
CA LYS A 307 3.47 12.37 -16.17
C LYS A 307 4.78 12.44 -15.39
N ASN A 308 4.86 13.36 -14.43
CA ASN A 308 6.04 13.50 -13.58
C ASN A 308 6.20 12.27 -12.69
N LEU A 309 5.10 11.74 -12.17
CA LEU A 309 5.08 10.51 -11.38
C LEU A 309 5.58 9.32 -12.20
N ASP A 310 5.08 9.10 -13.42
CA ASP A 310 5.53 8.01 -14.27
C ASP A 310 7.03 8.12 -14.59
N LYS A 311 7.53 9.33 -14.87
CA LYS A 311 8.98 9.57 -15.02
C LYS A 311 9.75 9.25 -13.74
N GLU A 312 9.20 9.57 -12.57
CA GLU A 312 9.79 9.21 -11.29
C GLU A 312 9.78 7.72 -11.00
N PHE A 313 8.89 6.94 -11.60
CA PHE A 313 8.93 5.48 -11.54
C PHE A 313 9.77 4.86 -12.68
N GLY A 314 10.21 5.65 -13.67
CA GLY A 314 10.87 5.16 -14.89
C GLY A 314 9.89 4.47 -15.84
N LEU A 315 8.60 4.82 -15.79
CA LEU A 315 7.53 4.25 -16.59
C LEU A 315 7.25 5.06 -17.87
N ASP A 316 7.98 6.14 -18.11
CA ASP A 316 7.86 6.97 -19.31
C ASP A 316 8.53 6.29 -20.51
N HIS A 317 9.84 6.03 -20.42
CA HIS A 317 10.68 5.52 -21.51
C HIS A 317 11.66 4.44 -21.02
N VAL A 318 12.03 3.50 -21.90
CA VAL A 318 12.85 2.34 -21.53
C VAL A 318 14.28 2.74 -21.16
N GLU A 319 14.80 3.82 -21.75
CA GLU A 319 16.10 4.39 -21.45
C GLU A 319 16.13 4.93 -20.01
N ASN A 320 15.09 5.63 -19.58
CA ASN A 320 14.95 6.13 -18.21
C ASN A 320 14.75 4.99 -17.21
N PHE A 321 13.95 3.98 -17.59
CA PHE A 321 13.79 2.76 -16.81
C PHE A 321 15.14 2.07 -16.57
N TYR A 322 15.91 1.83 -17.62
CA TYR A 322 17.20 1.16 -17.52
C TYR A 322 18.26 2.03 -16.85
N LYS A 323 18.27 3.35 -17.08
CA LYS A 323 19.16 4.27 -16.36
C LYS A 323 18.97 4.16 -14.84
N ARG A 324 17.72 3.96 -14.39
CA ARG A 324 17.37 3.88 -12.97
C ARG A 324 17.60 2.49 -12.37
N TYR A 325 17.23 1.43 -13.09
CA TYR A 325 17.24 0.06 -12.58
C TYR A 325 18.30 -0.84 -13.20
N GLY A 326 19.16 -0.28 -14.06
CA GLY A 326 20.18 -1.01 -14.82
C GLY A 326 21.19 -1.73 -13.93
N PHE A 327 21.44 -1.23 -12.72
CA PHE A 327 22.24 -1.95 -11.74
C PHE A 327 21.61 -3.29 -11.33
N SER A 328 20.29 -3.31 -11.08
CA SER A 328 19.55 -4.53 -10.71
C SER A 328 19.30 -5.47 -11.91
N ILE A 329 19.15 -4.91 -13.11
CA ILE A 329 18.90 -5.67 -14.33
C ILE A 329 20.21 -6.29 -14.86
N GLY A 330 21.31 -5.55 -14.81
CA GLY A 330 22.59 -5.92 -15.40
C GLY A 330 22.51 -5.99 -16.94
N ASP A 331 23.32 -6.86 -17.53
CA ASP A 331 23.36 -7.08 -18.99
C ASP A 331 22.33 -8.12 -19.47
N LYS A 332 21.38 -8.49 -18.61
CA LYS A 332 20.35 -9.49 -18.93
C LYS A 332 19.26 -8.90 -19.80
N GLN A 333 18.65 -9.75 -20.64
CA GLN A 333 17.41 -9.39 -21.32
C GLN A 333 16.29 -9.12 -20.30
N PHE A 334 15.46 -8.13 -20.57
CA PHE A 334 14.36 -7.74 -19.69
C PHE A 334 13.13 -7.32 -20.48
N VAL A 335 11.97 -7.44 -19.84
CA VAL A 335 10.68 -7.04 -20.43
C VAL A 335 10.24 -5.70 -19.86
N TYR A 336 10.01 -4.73 -20.74
CA TYR A 336 9.47 -3.41 -20.44
C TYR A 336 8.28 -3.12 -21.35
N LYS A 337 7.09 -2.92 -20.76
CA LYS A 337 5.84 -2.67 -21.49
C LYS A 337 5.58 -3.67 -22.62
N ASN A 338 5.75 -4.95 -22.29
CA ASN A 338 5.62 -6.14 -23.14
C ASN A 338 6.65 -6.30 -24.27
N LEU A 339 7.66 -5.42 -24.33
CA LEU A 339 8.76 -5.49 -25.27
C LEU A 339 10.01 -6.02 -24.58
N VAL A 340 10.75 -6.87 -25.28
CA VAL A 340 12.01 -7.44 -24.80
C VAL A 340 13.17 -6.55 -25.24
N TYR A 341 14.01 -6.18 -24.28
CA TYR A 341 15.19 -5.34 -24.49
C TYR A 341 16.45 -6.02 -23.95
N GLU A 342 17.58 -5.62 -24.52
CA GLU A 342 18.92 -6.03 -24.10
C GLU A 342 19.85 -4.82 -24.12
N LYS A 343 20.79 -4.76 -23.16
CA LYS A 343 21.86 -3.75 -23.18
C LYS A 343 22.92 -4.12 -24.21
N GLN A 344 23.31 -3.14 -24.99
CA GLN A 344 24.41 -3.17 -25.95
C GLN A 344 25.42 -2.08 -25.59
N GLU A 345 26.57 -2.03 -26.27
CA GLU A 345 27.58 -0.99 -26.05
C GLU A 345 27.01 0.43 -26.24
N GLU A 346 26.19 0.61 -27.28
CA GLU A 346 25.55 1.88 -27.63
C GLU A 346 24.07 1.95 -27.20
N GLY A 347 23.76 1.51 -25.98
CA GLY A 347 22.43 1.70 -25.39
C GLY A 347 21.57 0.44 -25.36
N LEU A 348 20.29 0.55 -25.72
CA LEU A 348 19.32 -0.54 -25.60
C LEU A 348 18.80 -0.99 -26.94
N LYS A 349 18.84 -2.30 -27.19
CA LYS A 349 18.28 -2.93 -28.40
C LYS A 349 16.95 -3.59 -28.09
N LYS A 350 15.91 -3.21 -28.84
CA LYS A 350 14.60 -3.89 -28.84
C LYS A 350 14.70 -5.19 -29.63
N LEU A 351 14.44 -6.32 -28.99
CA LEU A 351 14.50 -7.65 -29.61
C LEU A 351 13.15 -8.09 -30.20
N GLY A 352 12.04 -7.66 -29.60
CA GLY A 352 10.70 -8.03 -30.05
C GLY A 352 9.63 -7.87 -28.99
N HIS A 353 8.45 -8.45 -29.22
CA HIS A 353 7.38 -8.54 -28.22
C HIS A 353 7.52 -9.83 -27.42
N LYS A 354 7.25 -9.81 -26.10
CA LYS A 354 7.41 -10.98 -25.21
C LYS A 354 6.57 -12.19 -25.63
N GLU A 355 5.47 -11.93 -26.33
CA GLU A 355 4.53 -12.96 -26.81
C GLU A 355 4.78 -13.38 -28.26
N ALA A 356 5.82 -12.87 -28.92
CA ALA A 356 6.11 -13.18 -30.32
C ALA A 356 6.33 -14.69 -30.54
N GLU A 357 6.92 -15.38 -29.56
CA GLU A 357 7.15 -16.84 -29.60
C GLU A 357 5.85 -17.67 -29.64
N LYS A 358 4.70 -17.08 -29.28
CA LYS A 358 3.40 -17.74 -29.43
C LYS A 358 2.99 -17.90 -30.88
N TYR A 359 3.66 -17.22 -31.81
CA TYR A 359 3.34 -17.22 -33.22
C TYR A 359 4.48 -17.86 -34.02
N VAL A 360 4.11 -18.69 -34.99
CA VAL A 360 5.07 -19.29 -35.93
C VAL A 360 4.59 -19.06 -37.35
N ARG A 361 5.52 -18.98 -38.29
CA ARG A 361 5.19 -18.93 -39.72
C ARG A 361 5.66 -20.22 -40.38
N ILE A 362 4.72 -20.98 -40.94
CA ILE A 362 5.01 -22.20 -41.69
C ILE A 362 4.64 -21.94 -43.15
N GLY A 363 5.65 -21.82 -44.00
CA GLY A 363 5.50 -21.35 -45.38
C GLY A 363 4.99 -19.90 -45.45
N ILE A 364 3.80 -19.71 -46.03
CA ILE A 364 3.17 -18.38 -46.16
C ILE A 364 2.08 -18.11 -45.10
N THR A 365 1.77 -19.10 -44.27
CA THR A 365 0.67 -19.04 -43.30
C THR A 365 1.23 -18.84 -41.89
N TYR A 366 0.59 -17.97 -41.11
CA TYR A 366 0.92 -17.80 -39.69
C TYR A 366 0.03 -18.70 -38.85
N PHE A 367 0.59 -19.15 -37.73
CA PHE A 367 -0.09 -19.95 -36.74
C PHE A 367 0.19 -19.41 -35.34
N LYS A 368 -0.70 -19.69 -34.40
CA LYS A 368 -0.55 -19.36 -32.97
C LYS A 368 -0.67 -20.64 -32.15
N HIS A 369 0.18 -20.78 -31.12
CA HIS A 369 -0.01 -21.77 -30.09
C HIS A 369 -1.18 -21.36 -29.19
N VAL A 370 -2.28 -22.09 -29.25
CA VAL A 370 -3.50 -21.84 -28.49
C VAL A 370 -3.64 -22.90 -27.41
N LYS A 371 -3.81 -22.46 -26.16
CA LYS A 371 -4.14 -23.34 -25.05
C LYS A 371 -5.66 -23.49 -24.93
N HIS A 372 -6.13 -24.72 -24.95
CA HIS A 372 -7.51 -25.10 -24.69
C HIS A 372 -7.62 -25.74 -23.31
N ILE A 373 -8.64 -25.34 -22.57
CA ILE A 373 -9.01 -25.98 -21.30
C ILE A 373 -10.34 -26.68 -21.54
N ASP A 374 -10.36 -28.00 -21.40
CA ASP A 374 -11.60 -28.77 -21.53
C ASP A 374 -12.54 -28.59 -20.32
N ARG A 375 -13.74 -29.15 -20.38
CA ARG A 375 -14.74 -29.07 -19.29
C ARG A 375 -14.27 -29.72 -17.99
N ASN A 376 -13.25 -30.58 -18.04
CA ASN A 376 -12.67 -31.28 -16.90
C ASN A 376 -11.41 -30.57 -16.36
N GLY A 377 -11.02 -29.42 -16.96
CA GLY A 377 -9.84 -28.66 -16.58
C GLY A 377 -8.53 -29.17 -17.19
N ASN A 378 -8.56 -30.11 -18.12
CA ASN A 378 -7.34 -30.59 -18.78
C ASN A 378 -6.88 -29.57 -19.84
N GLU A 379 -5.58 -29.23 -19.80
CA GLU A 379 -4.95 -28.38 -20.80
C GLU A 379 -4.52 -29.19 -22.03
N SER A 380 -4.89 -28.72 -23.21
CA SER A 380 -4.31 -29.16 -24.49
C SER A 380 -3.80 -27.95 -25.27
N THR A 381 -2.73 -28.13 -26.06
CA THR A 381 -2.18 -27.06 -26.90
C THR A 381 -2.33 -27.45 -28.36
N SER A 382 -2.95 -26.59 -29.16
CA SER A 382 -3.08 -26.75 -30.61
C SER A 382 -2.32 -25.63 -31.33
N LEU A 383 -1.93 -25.91 -32.57
CA LEU A 383 -1.36 -24.92 -33.47
C LEU A 383 -2.45 -24.50 -34.47
N GLU A 384 -2.97 -23.28 -34.30
CA GLU A 384 -4.11 -22.79 -35.06
C GLU A 384 -3.69 -21.73 -36.07
N LYS A 385 -4.30 -21.76 -37.26
CA LYS A 385 -4.06 -20.74 -38.27
C LYS A 385 -4.47 -19.37 -37.72
N TRP A 386 -3.57 -18.41 -37.82
CA TRP A 386 -3.80 -17.04 -37.40
C TRP A 386 -3.53 -16.12 -38.58
N SER A 387 -4.45 -15.22 -38.90
CA SER A 387 -4.24 -14.27 -39.98
C SER A 387 -3.27 -13.16 -39.56
N LYS A 388 -2.59 -12.55 -40.54
CA LYS A 388 -1.77 -11.34 -40.28
C LYS A 388 -2.58 -10.22 -39.63
N GLN A 389 -3.89 -10.15 -39.91
CA GLN A 389 -4.77 -9.14 -39.32
C GLN A 389 -5.05 -9.45 -37.85
N GLU A 390 -5.38 -10.69 -37.49
CA GLU A 390 -5.58 -11.11 -36.09
C GLU A 390 -4.30 -10.94 -35.27
N ILE A 391 -3.13 -11.23 -35.84
CA ILE A 391 -1.84 -10.95 -35.18
C ILE A 391 -1.69 -9.44 -34.93
N LYS A 392 -2.01 -8.61 -35.91
CA LYS A 392 -2.01 -7.15 -35.74
C LYS A 392 -3.03 -6.71 -34.69
N GLU A 393 -4.20 -7.33 -34.61
CA GLU A 393 -5.23 -7.02 -33.62
C GLU A 393 -4.85 -7.45 -32.21
N ASP A 394 -4.22 -8.62 -32.07
CA ASP A 394 -3.63 -9.14 -30.84
C ASP A 394 -2.60 -8.15 -30.27
N PHE A 395 -1.82 -7.49 -31.14
CA PHE A 395 -0.86 -6.46 -30.74
C PHE A 395 -1.43 -5.02 -30.72
N LYS A 396 -2.57 -4.72 -31.38
CA LYS A 396 -3.23 -3.38 -31.42
C LYS A 396 -3.95 -3.00 -30.13
N LYS A 397 -4.37 -3.97 -29.31
CA LYS A 397 -4.92 -3.67 -27.97
C LYS A 397 -3.88 -3.16 -26.97
N ILE A 398 -2.60 -3.07 -27.37
CA ILE A 398 -1.49 -2.55 -26.57
C ILE A 398 -0.94 -1.32 -27.31
N SER A 399 -1.20 -0.13 -26.76
CA SER A 399 -0.89 1.19 -27.33
C SER A 399 0.41 1.23 -28.17
N PHE A 400 0.24 1.43 -29.48
CA PHE A 400 1.31 1.62 -30.46
C PHE A 400 2.04 2.95 -30.24
N ILE A 401 3.35 2.87 -30.08
CA ILE A 401 4.29 3.89 -30.55
C ILE A 401 5.36 3.14 -31.36
N TYR A 402 5.21 3.27 -32.68
CA TYR A 402 6.09 2.95 -33.82
C TYR A 402 6.63 1.51 -34.00
N PHE A 403 6.20 0.91 -35.12
CA PHE A 403 7.02 0.01 -35.95
C PHE A 403 7.85 0.86 -36.90
#